data_AF-A0A9Y3VZC6-F1
#
_entry.id   AF-A0A9Y3VZC6-F1
#
_cell.length_a   1.000
_cell.length_b   1.000
_cell.length_c   1.000
_cell.angle_alpha   90.00
_cell.angle_beta   90.00
_cell.angle_gamma   90.00
#
_symmetry.space_group_name_H-M   'P 1'
#
loop_
_entity.id
_entity.type
_entity.pdbx_description
1 polymer ?
#
loop_
_entity_poly.entity_id
_entity_poly.type
_entity_poly.pdbx_seq_one_letter_code
_entity_poly.pdbx_strand_id
1 'polypeptide(L)'
;NFPTHQGQTSPPNPLDKASNPESPHSGFSGYGKLESSKQTDTRRITHISAEQKRRFNIKLGFDTLHNLVTTLSSQPSIKISKATTLQKTAEYITKMQQERAQLHEEAQKLKEEIQLLNTAINTCQQQLPATGVPITRQRFDHMREKFREYVRTQTLQNWKFWIFSIIMEPLFESYNGMVSTASVEDLCRSTLTWMDQHCSLPALRPMVLSSLRLLSTTTAILTDPSLLPEQATLAVTQGDPAAALDHSLQPAPRQ
;
A
#
# COMPACT_ATOMS: atom_id res chain seq x y z
N ASN A 1 -14.91 15.36 -25.38
CA ASN A 1 -14.13 15.08 -26.60
C ASN A 1 -13.18 13.91 -26.39
N PHE A 2 -13.70 12.70 -26.53
CA PHE A 2 -12.95 11.45 -26.74
C PHE A 2 -13.78 10.64 -27.74
N PRO A 3 -13.21 10.12 -28.83
CA PRO A 3 -13.88 9.11 -29.61
C PRO A 3 -13.32 7.72 -29.28
N THR A 4 -14.22 6.89 -28.79
CA THR A 4 -14.17 5.44 -28.76
C THR A 4 -14.35 4.91 -30.19
N HIS A 5 -13.51 3.99 -30.65
CA HIS A 5 -13.84 3.12 -31.79
C HIS A 5 -13.28 1.72 -31.54
N GLN A 6 -14.20 0.77 -31.28
CA GLN A 6 -13.99 -0.65 -31.51
C GLN A 6 -14.33 -0.97 -32.97
N GLY A 7 -13.48 -1.77 -33.61
CA GLY A 7 -13.68 -2.34 -34.93
C GLY A 7 -12.70 -3.47 -35.17
N GLN A 8 -13.11 -4.71 -34.85
CA GLN A 8 -12.50 -5.95 -35.33
C GLN A 8 -12.58 -6.01 -36.88
N THR A 9 -11.67 -6.59 -37.68
CA THR A 9 -11.24 -8.00 -37.75
C THR A 9 -10.15 -8.18 -38.84
N SER A 10 -9.41 -9.29 -38.74
CA SER A 10 -8.71 -10.08 -39.80
C SER A 10 -7.18 -9.94 -39.88
N PRO A 11 -6.41 -11.00 -40.27
CA PRO A 11 -6.80 -12.30 -40.85
C PRO A 11 -6.14 -13.55 -40.21
N PRO A 12 -6.63 -14.77 -40.53
CA PRO A 12 -5.67 -15.82 -40.90
C PRO A 12 -6.09 -16.66 -42.13
N ASN A 13 -5.19 -16.67 -43.10
CA ASN A 13 -4.67 -17.72 -43.98
C ASN A 13 -5.51 -18.92 -44.51
N PRO A 14 -5.05 -19.49 -45.66
CA PRO A 14 -5.86 -20.17 -46.66
C PRO A 14 -5.92 -21.68 -46.47
N LEU A 15 -7.02 -22.30 -46.89
CA LEU A 15 -6.98 -23.67 -47.39
C LEU A 15 -8.16 -23.97 -48.33
N ASP A 16 -7.83 -24.74 -49.37
CA ASP A 16 -8.68 -25.59 -50.19
C ASP A 16 -9.69 -24.96 -51.16
N LYS A 17 -9.23 -24.80 -52.40
CA LYS A 17 -10.04 -25.21 -53.54
C LYS A 17 -9.17 -25.89 -54.59
N ALA A 18 -9.25 -27.21 -54.60
CA ALA A 18 -8.86 -28.04 -55.73
C ALA A 18 -9.64 -27.57 -56.97
N SER A 19 -8.93 -27.26 -58.04
CA SER A 19 -9.52 -27.11 -59.37
C SER A 19 -8.52 -27.65 -60.39
N ASN A 20 -9.03 -28.65 -61.10
CA ASN A 20 -8.48 -29.45 -62.16
C ASN A 20 -7.76 -28.61 -63.24
N PRO A 21 -6.59 -29.03 -63.79
CA PRO A 21 -6.06 -28.42 -64.99
C PRO A 21 -6.67 -29.07 -66.24
N GLU A 22 -7.29 -28.22 -67.05
CA GLU A 22 -7.80 -28.54 -68.39
C GLU A 22 -6.63 -28.81 -69.35
N SER A 23 -6.76 -29.87 -70.15
CA SER A 23 -5.83 -30.21 -71.22
C SER A 23 -6.12 -29.40 -72.48
N PRO A 24 -5.11 -29.10 -73.31
CA PRO A 24 -5.31 -29.12 -74.74
C PRO A 24 -4.34 -30.08 -75.43
N HIS A 25 -4.90 -31.11 -76.07
CA HIS A 25 -4.39 -31.68 -77.32
C HIS A 25 -4.46 -30.55 -78.39
N SER A 26 -3.61 -30.38 -79.40
CA SER A 26 -2.64 -31.21 -80.11
C SER A 26 -1.93 -30.31 -81.12
N GLY A 27 -0.69 -30.61 -81.53
CA GLY A 27 -0.17 -30.12 -82.81
C GLY A 27 1.35 -30.11 -83.00
N PHE A 28 1.81 -31.02 -83.86
CA PHE A 28 3.01 -30.92 -84.71
C PHE A 28 4.39 -31.46 -84.21
N SER A 29 4.62 -32.73 -84.57
CA SER A 29 5.75 -33.26 -85.35
C SER A 29 7.13 -32.56 -85.24
N GLY A 30 8.14 -33.34 -84.83
CA GLY A 30 9.40 -33.37 -85.58
C GLY A 30 10.71 -32.94 -84.90
N TYR A 31 10.78 -32.66 -83.59
CA TYR A 31 12.07 -32.30 -82.93
C TYR A 31 12.25 -32.87 -81.49
N GLY A 32 11.54 -33.95 -81.15
CA GLY A 32 11.32 -34.40 -79.77
C GLY A 32 12.53 -34.93 -78.99
N LYS A 33 13.70 -35.13 -79.59
CA LYS A 33 14.86 -35.73 -78.88
C LYS A 33 15.85 -34.72 -78.29
N LEU A 34 15.91 -33.49 -78.82
CA LEU A 34 16.80 -32.42 -78.32
C LEU A 34 16.06 -31.40 -77.43
N GLU A 35 14.80 -31.09 -77.78
CA GLU A 35 13.90 -30.20 -77.01
C GLU A 35 13.48 -30.81 -75.66
N SER A 36 13.14 -32.11 -75.63
CA SER A 36 12.79 -32.81 -74.38
C SER A 36 13.94 -32.84 -73.38
N SER A 37 15.19 -32.93 -73.86
CA SER A 37 16.40 -32.90 -73.00
C SER A 37 16.60 -31.51 -72.37
N LYS A 38 16.45 -30.44 -73.17
CA LYS A 38 16.54 -29.05 -72.68
C LYS A 38 15.43 -28.71 -71.68
N GLN A 39 14.22 -29.25 -71.89
CA GLN A 39 13.09 -29.05 -70.98
C GLN A 39 13.27 -29.81 -69.64
N THR A 40 13.87 -31.00 -69.67
CA THR A 40 14.24 -31.72 -68.44
C THR A 40 15.38 -31.04 -67.69
N ASP A 41 16.35 -30.46 -68.40
CA ASP A 41 17.47 -29.72 -67.79
C ASP A 41 17.00 -28.41 -67.15
N THR A 42 16.10 -27.66 -67.78
CA THR A 42 15.49 -26.46 -67.17
C THR A 42 14.70 -26.81 -65.91
N ARG A 43 13.87 -27.87 -65.93
CA ARG A 43 13.19 -28.34 -64.71
C ARG A 43 14.16 -28.74 -63.61
N ARG A 44 15.26 -29.42 -63.97
CA ARG A 44 16.32 -29.80 -63.03
C ARG A 44 17.00 -28.59 -62.41
N ILE A 45 17.33 -27.56 -63.20
CA ILE A 45 17.95 -26.32 -62.73
C ILE A 45 17.01 -25.56 -61.80
N THR A 46 15.73 -25.43 -62.15
CA THR A 46 14.72 -24.78 -61.30
C THR A 46 14.53 -25.53 -59.97
N HIS A 47 14.54 -26.87 -60.00
CA HIS A 47 14.45 -27.67 -58.78
C HIS A 47 15.69 -27.47 -57.87
N ILE A 48 16.89 -27.43 -58.45
CA ILE A 48 18.13 -27.18 -57.71
C ILE A 48 18.13 -25.78 -57.09
N SER A 49 17.72 -24.75 -57.85
CA SER A 49 17.69 -23.37 -57.34
C SER A 49 16.64 -23.20 -56.23
N ALA A 50 15.48 -23.83 -56.37
CA ALA A 50 14.45 -23.87 -55.33
C ALA A 50 14.96 -24.54 -54.04
N GLU A 51 15.65 -25.68 -54.17
CA GLU A 51 16.23 -26.39 -53.01
C GLU A 51 17.39 -25.61 -52.38
N GLN A 52 18.23 -24.92 -53.15
CA GLN A 52 19.25 -24.01 -52.61
C GLN A 52 18.63 -22.87 -51.81
N LYS A 53 17.58 -22.23 -52.33
CA LYS A 53 16.84 -21.17 -51.61
C LYS A 53 16.23 -21.71 -50.32
N ARG A 54 15.64 -22.90 -50.34
CA ARG A 54 15.12 -23.58 -49.15
C ARG A 54 16.22 -23.84 -48.11
N ARG A 55 17.37 -24.38 -48.52
CA ARG A 55 18.53 -24.63 -47.64
C ARG A 55 19.10 -23.35 -47.05
N PHE A 56 19.16 -22.27 -47.83
CA PHE A 56 19.59 -20.97 -47.37
C PHE A 56 18.66 -20.42 -46.28
N ASN A 57 17.35 -20.46 -46.50
CA ASN A 57 16.36 -20.04 -45.49
C ASN A 57 16.47 -20.86 -44.19
N ILE A 58 16.66 -22.18 -44.30
CA ILE A 58 16.87 -23.04 -43.12
C ILE A 58 18.15 -22.62 -42.37
N LYS A 59 19.26 -22.36 -43.09
CA LYS A 59 20.51 -21.90 -42.48
C LYS A 59 20.31 -20.58 -41.73
N LEU A 60 19.62 -19.62 -42.35
CA LEU A 60 19.31 -18.34 -41.73
C LEU A 60 18.46 -18.51 -40.45
N GLY A 61 17.53 -19.47 -40.43
CA GLY A 61 16.77 -19.84 -39.23
C GLY A 61 17.66 -20.38 -38.11
N PHE A 62 18.64 -21.22 -38.42
CA PHE A 62 19.63 -21.70 -37.44
C PHE A 62 20.50 -20.57 -36.88
N ASP A 63 20.95 -19.64 -37.73
CA ASP A 63 21.74 -18.48 -37.30
C ASP A 63 20.90 -17.59 -36.36
N THR A 64 19.61 -17.42 -36.66
CA THR A 64 18.67 -16.69 -35.79
C THR A 64 18.47 -17.38 -34.44
N LEU A 65 18.26 -18.71 -34.43
CA LEU A 65 18.12 -19.49 -33.19
C LEU A 65 19.38 -19.39 -32.32
N HIS A 66 20.56 -19.45 -32.94
CA HIS A 66 21.83 -19.32 -32.23
C HIS A 66 21.95 -17.99 -31.49
N ASN A 67 21.46 -16.90 -32.09
CA ASN A 67 21.48 -15.56 -31.47
C ASN A 67 20.44 -15.38 -30.36
N LEU A 68 19.28 -16.04 -30.45
CA LEU A 68 18.19 -15.90 -29.47
C LEU A 68 18.40 -16.75 -28.21
N VAL A 69 19.06 -17.90 -28.35
CA VAL A 69 19.31 -18.80 -27.22
C VAL A 69 20.56 -18.34 -26.48
N THR A 70 20.38 -17.81 -25.27
CA THR A 70 21.45 -17.18 -24.48
C THR A 70 22.68 -18.06 -24.32
N THR A 71 22.49 -19.36 -24.07
CA THR A 71 23.59 -20.33 -23.89
C THR A 71 24.40 -20.58 -25.17
N LEU A 72 23.79 -20.36 -26.34
CA LEU A 72 24.45 -20.50 -27.63
C LEU A 72 25.13 -19.18 -28.05
N SER A 73 24.43 -18.06 -27.91
CA SER A 73 24.92 -16.71 -28.18
C SER A 73 26.17 -16.35 -27.37
N SER A 74 26.27 -16.83 -26.12
CA SER A 74 27.45 -16.64 -25.27
C SER A 74 28.71 -17.39 -25.72
N GLN A 75 28.61 -18.29 -26.71
CA GLN A 75 29.74 -19.06 -27.24
C GLN A 75 29.88 -18.92 -28.77
N PRO A 76 30.15 -17.71 -29.29
CA PRO A 76 30.14 -17.43 -30.73
C PRO A 76 31.29 -18.09 -31.51
N SER A 77 32.36 -18.51 -30.83
CA SER A 77 33.55 -19.12 -31.45
C SER A 77 33.50 -20.65 -31.55
N ILE A 78 32.48 -21.30 -30.98
CA ILE A 78 32.36 -22.76 -30.95
C ILE A 78 31.44 -23.20 -32.10
N LYS A 79 31.95 -24.09 -32.96
CA LYS A 79 31.15 -24.70 -34.05
C LYS A 79 30.16 -25.70 -33.46
N ILE A 80 28.98 -25.23 -33.09
CA ILE A 80 27.91 -26.05 -32.51
C ILE A 80 27.14 -26.77 -33.63
N SER A 81 26.87 -28.06 -33.45
CA SER A 81 26.12 -28.85 -34.44
C SER A 81 24.65 -28.43 -34.51
N LYS A 82 24.00 -28.63 -35.66
CA LYS A 82 22.55 -28.36 -35.82
C LYS A 82 21.71 -29.11 -34.78
N ALA A 83 22.06 -30.36 -34.48
CA ALA A 83 21.37 -31.17 -33.47
C ALA A 83 21.49 -30.54 -32.07
N THR A 84 22.69 -30.09 -31.71
CA THR A 84 22.94 -29.41 -30.43
C THR A 84 22.21 -28.07 -30.35
N THR A 85 22.16 -27.30 -31.44
CA THR A 85 21.39 -26.05 -31.48
C THR A 85 19.91 -26.29 -31.21
N LEU A 86 19.31 -27.30 -31.84
CA LEU A 86 17.91 -27.65 -31.61
C LEU A 86 17.66 -28.10 -30.16
N GLN A 87 18.54 -28.95 -29.62
CA GLN A 87 18.45 -29.42 -28.24
C GLN A 87 18.52 -28.26 -27.23
N LYS A 88 19.51 -27.38 -27.38
CA LYS A 88 19.67 -26.21 -26.50
C LYS A 88 18.53 -25.21 -26.64
N THR A 89 17.96 -25.07 -27.84
CA THR A 89 16.77 -24.26 -28.07
C THR A 89 15.56 -24.82 -27.30
N ALA A 90 15.33 -26.13 -27.36
CA ALA A 90 14.23 -26.77 -26.64
C ALA A 90 14.39 -26.61 -25.12
N GLU A 91 15.59 -26.84 -24.59
CA GLU A 91 15.91 -26.61 -23.17
C GLU A 91 15.66 -25.14 -22.75
N TYR A 92 16.06 -24.19 -23.60
CA TYR A 92 15.86 -22.77 -23.33
C TYR A 92 14.38 -22.36 -23.34
N ILE A 93 13.57 -22.91 -24.26
CA ILE A 93 12.12 -22.69 -24.28
C ILE A 93 11.49 -23.20 -22.98
N THR A 94 11.83 -24.41 -22.55
CA THR A 94 11.30 -24.99 -21.30
C THR A 94 11.70 -24.12 -20.10
N LYS A 95 12.96 -23.70 -20.03
CA LYS A 95 13.45 -22.79 -18.98
C LYS A 95 12.66 -21.48 -18.97
N MET A 96 12.46 -20.85 -20.13
CA MET A 96 11.72 -19.59 -20.23
C MET A 96 10.25 -19.72 -19.85
N GLN A 97 9.63 -20.84 -20.19
CA GLN A 97 8.25 -21.14 -19.77
C GLN A 97 8.16 -21.30 -18.24
N GLN A 98 9.13 -21.98 -17.64
CA GLN A 98 9.21 -22.14 -16.18
C GLN A 98 9.42 -20.80 -15.47
N GLU A 99 10.38 -19.98 -15.91
CA GLU A 99 10.63 -18.65 -15.34
C GLU A 99 9.40 -17.75 -15.47
N ARG A 100 8.70 -17.78 -16.61
CA ARG A 100 7.44 -17.05 -16.79
C ARG A 100 6.36 -17.51 -15.81
N ALA A 101 6.26 -18.82 -15.54
CA ALA A 101 5.29 -19.35 -14.58
C ALA A 101 5.63 -18.90 -13.15
N GLN A 102 6.91 -18.95 -12.76
CA GLN A 102 7.37 -18.50 -11.44
C GLN A 102 7.10 -17.01 -11.21
N LEU A 103 7.45 -16.15 -12.17
CA LEU A 103 7.16 -14.72 -12.09
C LEU A 103 5.66 -14.43 -12.00
N HIS A 104 4.84 -15.25 -12.66
CA HIS A 104 3.39 -15.11 -12.58
C HIS A 104 2.85 -15.47 -11.18
N GLU A 105 3.34 -16.56 -10.60
CA GLU A 105 2.98 -16.99 -9.24
C GLU A 105 3.40 -15.94 -8.19
N GLU A 106 4.62 -15.42 -8.28
CA GLU A 106 5.11 -14.36 -7.38
C GLU A 106 4.27 -13.08 -7.50
N ALA A 107 3.90 -12.69 -8.72
CA ALA A 107 3.03 -11.54 -8.94
C ALA A 107 1.63 -11.73 -8.35
N GLN A 108 1.07 -12.96 -8.38
CA GLN A 108 -0.21 -13.25 -7.73
C GLN A 108 -0.09 -13.18 -6.20
N LYS A 109 0.95 -13.78 -5.63
CA LYS A 109 1.21 -13.73 -4.19
C LYS A 109 1.34 -12.29 -3.68
N LEU A 110 2.07 -11.43 -4.38
CA LEU A 110 2.19 -10.01 -4.03
C LEU A 110 0.85 -9.27 -4.12
N LYS A 111 -0.03 -9.61 -5.07
CA LYS A 111 -1.37 -9.04 -5.15
C LYS A 111 -2.25 -9.45 -3.97
N GLU A 112 -2.18 -10.72 -3.57
CA GLU A 112 -2.88 -11.23 -2.38
C GLU A 112 -2.41 -10.51 -1.11
N GLU A 113 -1.09 -10.32 -0.97
CA GLU A 113 -0.52 -9.56 0.16
C GLU A 113 -0.99 -8.10 0.17
N ILE A 114 -1.03 -7.43 -0.99
CA ILE A 114 -1.59 -6.08 -1.11
C ILE A 114 -3.07 -6.05 -0.67
N GLN A 115 -3.87 -7.04 -1.07
CA GLN A 115 -5.28 -7.11 -0.65
C GLN A 115 -5.43 -7.33 0.85
N LEU A 116 -4.60 -8.20 1.43
CA LEU A 116 -4.58 -8.46 2.88
C LEU A 116 -4.20 -7.20 3.67
N LEU A 117 -3.13 -6.52 3.26
CA LEU A 117 -2.70 -5.27 3.87
C LEU A 117 -3.75 -4.16 3.74
N ASN A 118 -4.37 -4.01 2.57
CA ASN A 118 -5.46 -3.04 2.39
C ASN A 118 -6.66 -3.35 3.29
N THR A 119 -6.99 -4.63 3.50
CA THR A 119 -8.07 -5.04 4.40
C THR A 119 -7.74 -4.70 5.86
N ALA A 120 -6.50 -4.93 6.27
CA ALA A 120 -6.02 -4.55 7.61
C ALA A 120 -6.06 -3.02 7.81
N ILE A 121 -5.59 -2.24 6.82
CA ILE A 121 -5.64 -0.77 6.84
C ILE A 121 -7.08 -0.27 6.97
N ASN A 122 -8.00 -0.80 6.14
CA ASN A 122 -9.41 -0.43 6.21
C ASN A 122 -10.02 -0.72 7.58
N THR A 123 -9.67 -1.85 8.19
CA THR A 123 -10.14 -2.21 9.54
C THR A 123 -9.65 -1.20 10.58
N CYS A 124 -8.36 -0.83 10.53
CA CYS A 124 -7.81 0.21 11.39
C CYS A 124 -8.50 1.56 11.16
N GLN A 125 -8.78 1.93 9.91
CA GLN A 125 -9.46 3.17 9.57
C GLN A 125 -10.91 3.22 10.05
N GLN A 126 -11.63 2.09 10.03
CA GLN A 126 -13.00 2.01 10.56
C GLN A 126 -13.06 2.20 12.08
N GLN A 127 -11.97 1.90 12.79
CA GLN A 127 -11.85 2.16 14.22
C GLN A 127 -11.55 3.64 14.52
N LEU A 128 -11.22 4.44 13.50
CA LEU A 128 -11.02 5.88 13.66
C LEU A 128 -12.38 6.61 13.73
N PRO A 129 -12.52 7.62 14.60
CA PRO A 129 -13.74 8.41 14.68
C PRO A 129 -13.98 9.21 13.39
N ALA A 130 -15.26 9.29 12.98
CA ALA A 130 -15.71 9.90 11.72
C ALA A 130 -15.35 11.39 11.55
N THR A 131 -14.94 12.08 12.62
CA THR A 131 -14.71 13.52 12.64
C THR A 131 -13.26 13.94 12.33
N GLY A 132 -12.32 13.02 12.10
CA GLY A 132 -10.93 13.37 11.76
C GLY A 132 -10.19 14.19 12.84
N VAL A 133 -10.82 14.39 14.00
CA VAL A 133 -10.22 15.02 15.17
C VAL A 133 -9.17 14.03 15.72
N PRO A 134 -7.97 14.49 16.13
CA PRO A 134 -6.94 13.60 16.59
C PRO A 134 -7.47 12.71 17.72
N ILE A 135 -7.21 11.40 17.65
CA ILE A 135 -7.47 10.40 18.71
C ILE A 135 -7.03 10.93 20.09
N THR A 136 -6.00 11.79 20.09
CA THR A 136 -5.54 12.54 21.24
C THR A 136 -6.67 13.29 21.95
N ARG A 137 -7.55 14.07 21.30
CA ARG A 137 -8.57 14.89 21.97
C ARG A 137 -9.63 14.09 22.73
N GLN A 138 -10.13 12.99 22.14
CA GLN A 138 -11.05 12.10 22.86
C GLN A 138 -10.38 11.40 24.03
N ARG A 139 -9.12 10.96 23.87
CA ARG A 139 -8.32 10.43 24.98
C ARG A 139 -8.12 11.48 26.07
N PHE A 140 -7.83 12.73 25.70
CA PHE A 140 -7.65 13.85 26.62
C PHE A 140 -8.88 14.03 27.50
N ASP A 141 -10.06 14.16 26.87
CA ASP A 141 -11.31 14.38 27.57
C ASP A 141 -11.69 13.17 28.44
N HIS A 142 -11.45 11.93 27.97
CA HIS A 142 -11.68 10.72 28.76
C HIS A 142 -10.79 10.65 30.01
N MET A 143 -9.48 10.90 29.87
CA MET A 143 -8.57 10.90 31.02
C MET A 143 -8.93 11.99 32.03
N ARG A 144 -9.39 13.14 31.54
CA ARG A 144 -9.88 14.23 32.39
C ARG A 144 -11.14 13.87 33.15
N GLU A 145 -12.07 13.16 32.52
CA GLU A 145 -13.24 12.61 33.20
C GLU A 145 -12.84 11.63 34.31
N LYS A 146 -11.89 10.71 34.04
CA LYS A 146 -11.37 9.78 35.05
C LYS A 146 -10.70 10.50 36.22
N PHE A 147 -9.94 11.56 35.94
CA PHE A 147 -9.34 12.39 36.99
C PHE A 147 -10.41 13.06 37.85
N ARG A 148 -11.43 13.68 37.25
CA ARG A 148 -12.55 14.31 37.99
C ARG A 148 -13.29 13.31 38.87
N GLU A 149 -13.56 12.11 38.35
CA GLU A 149 -14.21 11.03 39.12
C GLU A 149 -13.37 10.61 40.34
N TYR A 150 -12.07 10.45 40.14
CA TYR A 150 -11.13 10.11 41.21
C TYR A 150 -11.06 11.22 42.27
N VAL A 151 -10.95 12.48 41.83
CA VAL A 151 -10.96 13.64 42.73
C VAL A 151 -12.26 13.71 43.52
N ARG A 152 -13.41 13.49 42.89
CA ARG A 152 -14.71 13.45 43.59
C ARG A 152 -14.74 12.38 44.66
N THR A 153 -14.39 11.14 44.30
CA THR A 153 -14.41 10.00 45.23
C THR A 153 -13.49 10.24 46.43
N GLN A 154 -12.27 10.70 46.19
CA GLN A 154 -11.29 10.95 47.25
C GLN A 154 -11.64 12.17 48.11
N THR A 155 -12.20 13.22 47.52
CA THR A 155 -12.65 14.42 48.25
C THR A 155 -13.80 14.11 49.20
N LEU A 156 -14.74 13.25 48.79
CA LEU A 156 -15.84 12.81 49.67
C LEU A 156 -15.36 11.98 50.86
N GLN A 157 -14.24 11.26 50.73
CA GLN A 157 -13.62 10.55 51.85
C GLN A 157 -12.79 11.48 52.75
N ASN A 158 -12.05 12.40 52.12
CA ASN A 158 -11.20 13.36 52.81
C ASN A 158 -11.13 14.67 52.01
N TRP A 159 -11.80 15.71 52.52
CA TRP A 159 -11.87 17.01 51.86
C TRP A 159 -10.50 17.66 51.61
N LYS A 160 -9.45 17.31 52.38
CA LYS A 160 -8.09 17.83 52.15
C LYS A 160 -7.51 17.38 50.82
N PHE A 161 -7.98 16.25 50.28
CA PHE A 161 -7.59 15.77 48.97
C PHE A 161 -7.95 16.75 47.86
N TRP A 162 -9.02 17.53 48.03
CA TRP A 162 -9.42 18.54 47.05
C TRP A 162 -8.34 19.63 46.86
N ILE A 163 -7.73 20.11 47.94
CA ILE A 163 -6.62 21.06 47.87
C ILE A 163 -5.44 20.45 47.10
N PHE A 164 -5.12 19.19 47.40
CA PHE A 164 -4.08 18.46 46.67
C PHE A 164 -4.42 18.34 45.19
N SER A 165 -5.69 18.07 44.85
CA SER A 165 -6.12 17.95 43.45
C SER A 165 -5.95 19.24 42.67
N ILE A 166 -6.23 20.41 43.27
CA ILE A 166 -6.03 21.72 42.64
C ILE A 166 -4.54 21.96 42.34
N ILE A 167 -3.65 21.55 43.25
CA ILE A 167 -2.20 21.68 43.05
C ILE A 167 -1.69 20.74 41.96
N MET A 168 -2.26 19.54 41.86
CA MET A 168 -1.80 18.50 40.93
C MET A 168 -2.48 18.56 39.56
N GLU A 169 -3.62 19.23 39.42
CA GLU A 169 -4.37 19.35 38.17
C GLU A 169 -3.53 19.93 37.00
N PRO A 170 -2.72 21.01 37.19
CA PRO A 170 -1.83 21.49 36.13
C PRO A 170 -0.79 20.46 35.69
N LEU A 171 -0.26 19.67 36.63
CA LEU A 171 0.68 18.59 36.30
C LEU A 171 -0.02 17.49 35.51
N PHE A 172 -1.21 17.08 35.94
CA PHE A 172 -2.01 16.08 35.25
C PHE A 172 -2.32 16.51 33.81
N GLU A 173 -2.76 17.74 33.59
CA GLU A 173 -3.04 18.26 32.25
C GLU A 173 -1.78 18.29 31.37
N SER A 174 -0.64 18.73 31.92
CA SER A 174 0.63 18.72 31.18
C SER A 174 1.12 17.31 30.86
N TYR A 175 0.94 16.35 31.77
CA TYR A 175 1.29 14.94 31.58
C TYR A 175 0.44 14.32 30.48
N ASN A 176 -0.87 14.50 30.56
CA ASN A 176 -1.82 14.04 29.55
C ASN A 176 -1.45 14.63 28.18
N GLY A 177 -0.96 15.89 28.18
CA GLY A 177 -0.51 16.67 27.03
C GLY A 177 0.71 16.11 26.30
N MET A 178 1.74 15.82 27.09
CA MET A 178 3.08 15.56 26.60
C MET A 178 3.41 14.07 26.46
N VAL A 179 2.80 13.22 27.27
CA VAL A 179 3.18 11.80 27.37
C VAL A 179 2.49 10.95 26.32
N SER A 180 3.32 10.33 25.47
CA SER A 180 2.88 9.43 24.41
C SER A 180 2.54 8.05 24.95
N THR A 181 1.48 7.45 24.43
CA THR A 181 1.10 6.05 24.69
C THR A 181 1.19 5.20 23.43
N ALA A 182 1.96 5.65 22.42
CA ALA A 182 2.09 4.95 21.14
C ALA A 182 2.87 3.63 21.27
N SER A 183 3.86 3.57 22.17
CA SER A 183 4.65 2.39 22.47
C SER A 183 5.18 2.45 23.91
N VAL A 184 5.67 1.32 24.45
CA VAL A 184 6.30 1.29 25.77
C VAL A 184 7.58 2.13 25.80
N GLU A 185 8.37 2.09 24.73
CA GLU A 185 9.60 2.89 24.63
C GLU A 185 9.27 4.39 24.60
N ASP A 186 8.28 4.80 23.79
CA ASP A 186 7.83 6.20 23.71
C ASP A 186 7.22 6.67 25.02
N LEU A 187 6.47 5.82 25.71
CA LEU A 187 5.92 6.11 27.03
C LEU A 187 7.04 6.40 28.03
N CYS A 188 8.03 5.52 28.14
CA CYS A 188 9.17 5.72 29.03
C CYS A 188 9.95 6.99 28.70
N ARG A 189 10.32 7.16 27.43
CA ARG A 189 11.07 8.33 26.95
C ARG A 189 10.31 9.63 27.20
N SER A 190 9.06 9.73 26.76
CA SER A 190 8.25 10.94 26.91
C SER A 190 7.90 11.25 28.37
N THR A 191 7.69 10.24 29.22
CA THR A 191 7.49 10.43 30.67
C THR A 191 8.72 11.02 31.33
N LEU A 192 9.92 10.51 31.02
CA LEU A 192 11.17 11.04 31.57
C LEU A 192 11.41 12.49 31.11
N THR A 193 11.15 12.79 29.83
CA THR A 193 11.23 14.16 29.31
C THR A 193 10.23 15.09 30.00
N TRP A 194 8.98 14.66 30.17
CA TRP A 194 7.96 15.42 30.88
C TRP A 194 8.39 15.71 32.33
N MET A 195 8.90 14.70 33.02
CA MET A 195 9.34 14.83 34.41
C MET A 195 10.48 15.84 34.55
N ASP A 196 11.48 15.81 33.66
CA ASP A 196 12.60 16.76 33.68
C ASP A 196 12.12 18.21 33.47
N GLN A 197 11.17 18.40 32.55
CA GLN A 197 10.67 19.73 32.20
C GLN A 197 9.65 20.29 33.20
N HIS A 198 8.74 19.47 33.70
CA HIS A 198 7.58 19.92 34.49
C HIS A 198 7.66 19.63 35.98
N CYS A 199 8.51 18.68 36.41
CA CYS A 199 8.67 18.32 37.83
C CYS A 199 9.96 18.88 38.46
N SER A 200 10.71 19.74 37.76
CA SER A 200 11.85 20.43 38.34
C SER A 200 11.42 21.48 39.38
N LEU A 201 12.21 21.69 40.43
CA LEU A 201 11.91 22.70 41.46
C LEU A 201 11.67 24.12 40.89
N PRO A 202 12.44 24.60 39.89
CA PRO A 202 12.15 25.88 39.24
C PRO A 202 10.79 25.94 38.54
N ALA A 203 10.31 24.83 37.97
CA ALA A 203 9.00 24.75 37.32
C ALA A 203 7.85 24.58 38.32
N LEU A 204 8.06 23.76 39.37
CA LEU A 204 7.03 23.47 40.38
C LEU A 204 6.70 24.69 41.25
N ARG A 205 7.70 25.47 41.70
CA ARG A 205 7.47 26.64 42.58
C ARG A 205 6.42 27.62 42.06
N PRO A 206 6.52 28.17 40.83
CA PRO A 206 5.53 29.11 40.31
C PRO A 206 4.15 28.46 40.10
N MET A 207 4.09 27.18 39.73
CA MET A 207 2.83 26.46 39.51
C MET A 207 2.08 26.20 40.83
N VAL A 208 2.78 25.74 41.87
CA VAL A 208 2.21 25.57 43.21
C VAL A 208 1.74 26.91 43.77
N LEU A 209 2.58 27.96 43.68
CA LEU A 209 2.19 29.31 44.13
C LEU A 209 0.97 29.85 43.39
N SER A 210 0.87 29.59 42.08
CA SER A 210 -0.30 29.99 41.29
C SER A 210 -1.56 29.23 41.71
N SER A 211 -1.44 27.94 42.00
CA SER A 211 -2.55 27.09 42.46
C SER A 211 -3.01 27.47 43.87
N LEU A 212 -2.07 27.77 44.77
CA LEU A 212 -2.37 28.27 46.12
C LEU A 212 -2.98 29.68 46.06
N ARG A 213 -2.51 30.54 45.16
CA ARG A 213 -3.12 31.85 44.91
C ARG A 213 -4.56 31.68 44.42
N LEU A 214 -4.79 30.81 43.45
CA LEU A 214 -6.13 30.50 42.96
C LEU A 214 -7.04 30.07 44.12
N LEU A 215 -6.61 29.06 44.89
CA LEU A 215 -7.33 28.57 46.07
C LEU A 215 -7.64 29.71 47.05
N SER A 216 -6.67 30.58 47.33
CA SER A 216 -6.86 31.71 48.24
C SER A 216 -7.87 32.74 47.76
N THR A 217 -8.05 32.87 46.44
CA THR A 217 -8.99 33.82 45.83
C THR A 217 -10.38 33.23 45.55
N THR A 218 -10.49 31.91 45.41
CA THR A 218 -11.74 31.22 45.08
C THR A 218 -12.43 30.60 46.28
N THR A 219 -11.75 30.55 47.43
CA THR A 219 -12.26 29.94 48.67
C THR A 219 -12.19 30.89 49.84
N ALA A 220 -12.87 30.54 50.93
CA ALA A 220 -12.81 31.28 52.18
C ALA A 220 -11.59 30.92 53.04
N ILE A 221 -10.58 30.22 52.50
CA ILE A 221 -9.44 29.70 53.29
C ILE A 221 -8.71 30.76 54.13
N LEU A 222 -8.65 32.01 53.67
CA LEU A 222 -7.99 33.10 54.39
C LEU A 222 -8.90 33.83 55.40
N THR A 223 -10.21 33.70 55.27
CA THR A 223 -11.20 34.42 56.09
C THR A 223 -11.89 33.51 57.10
N ASP A 224 -12.30 32.31 56.67
CA ASP A 224 -12.89 31.28 57.51
C ASP A 224 -12.51 29.87 56.99
N PRO A 225 -11.43 29.27 57.54
CA PRO A 225 -10.99 27.93 57.16
C PRO A 225 -12.01 26.82 57.47
N SER A 226 -12.98 27.05 58.35
CA SER A 226 -13.95 26.02 58.75
C SER A 226 -14.95 25.67 57.64
N LEU A 227 -15.10 26.55 56.64
CA LEU A 227 -16.00 26.37 55.49
C LEU A 227 -15.39 25.52 54.37
N LEU A 228 -14.08 25.27 54.38
CA LEU A 228 -13.38 24.51 53.34
C LEU A 228 -13.91 23.09 53.10
N PRO A 229 -14.28 22.30 54.12
CA PRO A 229 -14.84 20.96 53.90
C PRO A 229 -16.14 20.99 53.07
N GLU A 230 -16.99 21.98 53.34
CA GLU A 230 -18.24 22.18 52.61
C GLU A 230 -17.97 22.69 51.19
N GLN A 231 -17.09 23.68 51.03
CA GLN A 231 -16.68 24.21 49.73
C GLN A 231 -16.06 23.14 48.83
N ALA A 232 -15.21 22.27 49.37
CA ALA A 232 -14.61 21.15 48.64
C ALA A 232 -15.67 20.15 48.17
N THR A 233 -16.63 19.82 49.04
CA THR A 233 -17.72 18.90 48.72
C THR A 233 -18.63 19.47 47.63
N LEU A 234 -18.98 20.75 47.72
CA LEU A 234 -19.77 21.46 46.70
C LEU A 234 -19.04 21.52 45.36
N ALA A 235 -17.73 21.82 45.36
CA ALA A 235 -16.94 21.91 44.14
C ALA A 235 -16.91 20.60 43.34
N VAL A 236 -16.92 19.43 44.00
CA VAL A 236 -16.89 18.12 43.32
C VAL A 236 -18.27 17.56 42.96
N THR A 237 -19.34 18.08 43.58
CA THR A 237 -20.72 17.62 43.37
C THR A 237 -21.50 18.51 42.39
N GLN A 238 -21.23 19.82 42.34
CA GLN A 238 -21.96 20.76 41.49
C GLN A 238 -21.39 20.93 40.06
N GLY A 239 -20.22 20.35 39.75
CA GLY A 239 -19.70 20.22 38.38
C GLY A 239 -19.82 21.45 37.48
N ASP A 240 -18.81 22.32 37.51
CA ASP A 240 -18.51 23.40 36.55
C ASP A 240 -19.67 23.93 35.64
N PRO A 241 -20.32 25.06 35.97
CA PRO A 241 -21.39 25.64 35.15
C PRO A 241 -20.94 26.11 33.75
N ALA A 242 -19.64 26.07 33.44
CA ALA A 242 -19.11 26.44 32.12
C ALA A 242 -19.57 25.51 30.98
N ALA A 243 -19.92 24.25 31.27
CA ALA A 243 -20.40 23.31 30.25
C ALA A 243 -21.88 23.52 29.85
N ALA A 244 -22.68 24.22 30.67
CA ALA A 244 -24.11 24.43 30.42
C ALA A 244 -24.41 25.60 29.47
N LEU A 245 -23.48 26.57 29.36
CA LEU A 245 -23.67 27.76 28.53
C LEU A 245 -23.38 27.52 27.04
N ASP A 246 -22.60 26.50 26.68
CA ASP A 246 -22.25 26.23 25.28
C ASP A 246 -23.34 25.46 24.52
N HIS A 247 -24.30 24.84 25.24
CA HIS A 247 -25.41 24.12 24.61
C HIS A 247 -26.67 24.97 24.37
N SER A 248 -26.67 26.24 24.79
CA SER A 248 -27.84 27.14 24.70
C SER A 248 -27.87 28.03 23.44
N LEU A 249 -26.89 27.90 22.54
CA LEU A 249 -26.81 28.68 21.29
C LEU A 249 -26.87 27.77 20.06
N GLN A 250 -27.99 27.07 19.87
CA GLN A 250 -28.33 26.47 18.59
C GLN A 250 -29.58 27.19 18.03
N PRO A 251 -29.49 27.90 16.89
CA PRO A 251 -30.63 28.63 16.36
C PRO A 251 -31.67 27.65 15.81
N ALA A 252 -32.93 27.87 16.18
CA ALA A 252 -34.09 27.11 15.75
C ALA A 252 -34.20 27.05 14.20
N PRO A 253 -34.69 25.93 13.63
CA PRO A 253 -34.89 25.84 12.18
C PRO A 253 -36.07 26.74 11.79
N ARG A 254 -35.82 27.67 10.87
CA ARG A 254 -36.90 28.43 10.22
C ARG A 254 -37.69 27.48 9.32
N GLN A 255 -39.00 27.45 9.54
CA GLN A 255 -40.00 27.01 8.55
C GLN A 255 -40.08 28.04 7.42
#